data_AF-A0A382JP91-F1
#
_entry.id   AF-A0A382JP91-F1
#
_cell.length_a   1.000
_cell.length_b   1.000
_cell.length_c   1.000
_cell.angle_alpha   90.00
_cell.angle_beta   90.00
_cell.angle_gamma   90.00
#
_symmetry.space_group_name_H-M   'P 1'
#
loop_
_entity.id
_entity.type
_entity.pdbx_description
1 polymer ?
#
loop_
_entity_poly.entity_id
_entity_poly.type
_entity_poly.pdbx_seq_one_letter_code
_entity_poly.pdbx_strand_id
1 'polypeptide(L)'
;VLKKIILLLLISVITFSSASAQQQETYDYSIFNRDIIQRGVQAVLMCNGLFTSNRSLEQVFDQELAYLRQPVGTPQRGDFKIDPERKAVAIGTLGGTPTMRAAFREGLGCVIMGPDQTFEDIESLPLLDTPPLEGDPATISWPDGDLVKNQPLFPEIDKKALEVASNWAFDRESPEQVTLSLLVVHKGQIVHERYAPGVDVNTRTRTWSTAKSIAVTLIGVLVDQGKLALDEPLGFEWLPKGASLGTDPRSEITLRHVLNMSSG
;
A
#
# COMPACT_ATOMS: atom_id res chain seq x y z
N VAL A 1 36.93 38.83 51.39
CA VAL A 1 37.07 38.53 49.93
C VAL A 1 36.70 37.08 49.62
N LEU A 2 37.25 36.09 50.33
CA LEU A 2 37.01 34.65 50.09
C LEU A 2 35.52 34.20 50.14
N LYS A 3 34.72 34.72 51.09
CA LYS A 3 33.27 34.41 51.18
C LYS A 3 32.45 34.91 49.98
N LYS A 4 32.85 36.02 49.33
CA LYS A 4 32.15 36.53 48.14
C LYS A 4 32.46 35.69 46.90
N ILE A 5 33.67 35.16 46.80
CA ILE A 5 34.11 34.31 45.69
C ILE A 5 33.41 32.94 45.73
N ILE A 6 33.24 32.35 46.92
CA ILE A 6 32.53 31.07 47.09
C ILE A 6 31.03 31.22 46.73
N LEU A 7 30.40 32.34 47.10
CA LEU A 7 29.00 32.61 46.76
C LEU A 7 28.80 32.77 45.25
N LEU A 8 29.72 33.46 44.56
CA LEU A 8 29.69 33.65 43.11
C LEU A 8 29.91 32.33 42.34
N LEU A 9 30.78 31.45 42.85
CA LEU A 9 31.00 30.11 42.27
C LEU A 9 29.80 29.18 42.46
N LEU A 10 29.14 29.22 43.62
CA LEU A 10 27.90 28.45 43.86
C LEU A 10 26.74 28.92 42.98
N ILE A 11 26.60 30.23 42.75
CA ILE A 11 25.58 30.78 41.85
C ILE A 11 25.87 30.36 40.39
N SER A 12 27.15 30.37 39.98
CA SER A 12 27.56 29.92 38.63
C SER A 12 27.22 28.45 38.36
N VAL A 13 27.47 27.55 39.32
CA VAL A 13 27.17 26.11 39.19
C VAL A 13 25.67 25.83 39.14
N ILE A 14 24.86 26.61 39.87
CA ILE A 14 23.39 26.51 39.81
C ILE A 14 22.84 27.04 38.48
N THR A 15 23.46 28.09 37.91
CA THR A 15 23.03 28.64 36.61
C THR A 15 23.38 27.75 35.42
N PHE A 16 24.45 26.95 35.49
CA PHE A 16 24.81 26.01 34.42
C PHE A 16 23.98 24.72 34.41
N SER A 17 23.37 24.35 35.53
CA SER A 17 22.55 23.13 35.63
C SER A 17 21.11 23.31 35.09
N SER A 18 20.70 24.54 34.80
CA SER A 18 19.31 24.87 34.45
C SER A 18 19.07 25.03 32.95
N ALA A 19 20.10 24.94 32.10
CA ALA A 19 20.00 25.21 30.67
C ALA A 19 19.86 23.95 29.79
N SER A 20 19.61 22.79 30.39
CA SER A 20 19.42 21.53 29.66
C SER A 20 18.18 20.75 30.10
N ALA A 21 17.20 21.43 30.70
CA ALA A 21 15.83 20.92 30.72
C ALA A 21 15.24 21.13 29.32
N GLN A 22 15.71 20.33 28.35
CA GLN A 22 15.04 20.21 27.07
C GLN A 22 13.65 19.67 27.39
N GLN A 23 12.66 20.54 27.28
CA GLN A 23 11.26 20.23 27.49
C GLN A 23 10.91 19.11 26.49
N GLN A 24 11.01 17.87 26.95
CA GLN A 24 10.61 16.72 26.17
C GLN A 24 9.12 16.89 25.98
N GLU A 25 8.70 17.16 24.74
CA GLU A 25 7.29 17.30 24.38
C GLU A 25 6.55 16.06 24.89
N THR A 26 5.82 16.20 26.00
CA THR A 26 5.10 15.10 26.63
C THR A 26 3.79 14.78 25.89
N TYR A 27 3.33 15.72 25.07
CA TYR A 27 2.13 15.57 24.26
C TYR A 27 2.49 15.28 22.81
N ASP A 28 1.99 14.18 22.29
CA ASP A 28 2.27 13.75 20.93
C ASP A 28 1.26 14.37 19.95
N TYR A 29 1.62 15.54 19.40
CA TYR A 29 0.79 16.24 18.42
C TYR A 29 0.48 15.43 17.15
N SER A 30 1.26 14.39 16.86
CA SER A 30 1.08 13.56 15.67
C SER A 30 0.22 12.32 15.91
N ILE A 31 -0.18 12.05 17.15
CA ILE A 31 -0.96 10.85 17.50
C ILE A 31 -2.24 10.74 16.68
N PHE A 32 -2.96 11.84 16.56
CA PHE A 32 -4.22 11.90 15.80
C PHE A 32 -4.01 11.53 14.32
N ASN A 33 -3.00 12.08 13.68
CA ASN A 33 -2.69 11.80 12.28
C ASN A 33 -2.29 10.33 12.09
N ARG A 34 -1.46 9.80 12.99
CA ARG A 34 -1.04 8.39 12.92
C ARG A 34 -2.21 7.45 13.14
N ASP A 35 -3.11 7.75 14.06
CA ASP A 35 -4.28 6.92 14.32
C ASP A 35 -5.23 6.92 13.12
N ILE A 36 -5.47 8.08 12.50
CA ILE A 36 -6.25 8.18 11.25
C ILE A 36 -5.60 7.34 10.15
N ILE A 37 -4.29 7.48 9.95
CA ILE A 37 -3.56 6.74 8.92
C ILE A 37 -3.65 5.23 9.18
N GLN A 38 -3.41 4.79 10.41
CA GLN A 38 -3.47 3.38 10.79
C GLN A 38 -4.86 2.78 10.57
N ARG A 39 -5.93 3.48 11.01
CA ARG A 39 -7.31 3.05 10.79
C ARG A 39 -7.67 3.03 9.31
N GLY A 40 -7.20 4.02 8.53
CA GLY A 40 -7.41 4.08 7.09
C GLY A 40 -6.71 2.93 6.35
N VAL A 41 -5.44 2.67 6.67
CA VAL A 41 -4.72 1.50 6.13
C VAL A 41 -5.47 0.23 6.48
N GLN A 42 -5.84 0.01 7.74
CA GLN A 42 -6.60 -1.18 8.11
C GLN A 42 -7.93 -1.29 7.34
N ALA A 43 -8.68 -0.19 7.19
CA ALA A 43 -9.96 -0.18 6.48
C ALA A 43 -9.78 -0.66 5.03
N VAL A 44 -8.80 -0.11 4.30
CA VAL A 44 -8.58 -0.46 2.89
C VAL A 44 -7.97 -1.86 2.73
N LEU A 45 -7.09 -2.29 3.64
CA LEU A 45 -6.52 -3.63 3.65
C LEU A 45 -7.62 -4.68 3.88
N MET A 46 -8.42 -4.48 4.93
CA MET A 46 -9.48 -5.38 5.32
C MET A 46 -10.61 -5.44 4.29
N CYS A 47 -11.03 -4.29 3.76
CA CYS A 47 -12.03 -4.24 2.70
C CYS A 47 -11.56 -4.99 1.44
N ASN A 48 -10.32 -4.77 0.97
CA ASN A 48 -9.82 -5.49 -0.20
C ASN A 48 -9.67 -7.00 0.07
N GLY A 49 -9.22 -7.38 1.25
CA GLY A 49 -9.12 -8.78 1.65
C GLY A 49 -10.47 -9.50 1.55
N LEU A 50 -11.53 -8.88 2.08
CA LEU A 50 -12.87 -9.45 2.10
C LEU A 50 -13.57 -9.40 0.74
N PHE A 51 -13.60 -8.23 0.09
CA PHE A 51 -14.49 -7.97 -1.04
C PHE A 51 -13.82 -7.99 -2.42
N THR A 52 -12.49 -7.82 -2.48
CA THR A 52 -11.72 -7.95 -3.73
C THR A 52 -11.10 -9.33 -3.85
N SER A 53 -10.59 -9.85 -2.73
CA SER A 53 -9.80 -11.09 -2.67
C SER A 53 -10.64 -12.30 -2.25
N ASN A 54 -11.87 -12.10 -1.79
CA ASN A 54 -12.78 -13.14 -1.27
C ASN A 54 -12.17 -14.00 -0.15
N ARG A 55 -11.33 -13.40 0.70
CA ARG A 55 -10.67 -14.10 1.81
C ARG A 55 -11.51 -14.01 3.07
N SER A 56 -11.36 -14.98 3.96
CA SER A 56 -12.02 -14.96 5.26
C SER A 56 -11.42 -13.86 6.15
N LEU A 57 -12.18 -13.43 7.16
CA LEU A 57 -11.69 -12.44 8.12
C LEU A 57 -10.44 -12.94 8.88
N GLU A 58 -10.39 -14.23 9.20
CA GLU A 58 -9.22 -14.88 9.82
C GLU A 58 -7.98 -14.75 8.93
N GLN A 59 -8.10 -15.12 7.66
CA GLN A 59 -7.01 -14.97 6.68
C GLN A 59 -6.57 -13.50 6.53
N VAL A 60 -7.51 -12.56 6.57
CA VAL A 60 -7.21 -11.12 6.50
C VAL A 60 -6.41 -10.67 7.72
N PHE A 61 -6.78 -11.06 8.94
CA PHE A 61 -5.99 -10.73 10.12
C PHE A 61 -4.61 -11.39 10.11
N ASP A 62 -4.55 -12.68 9.79
CA ASP A 62 -3.33 -13.48 9.89
C ASP A 62 -2.29 -13.12 8.84
N GLN A 63 -2.71 -12.68 7.65
CA GLN A 63 -1.79 -12.46 6.52
C GLN A 63 -1.77 -11.00 6.03
N GLU A 64 -2.92 -10.31 5.94
CA GLU A 64 -2.96 -8.95 5.39
C GLU A 64 -2.71 -7.90 6.50
N LEU A 65 -3.41 -8.01 7.63
CA LEU A 65 -3.28 -7.06 8.75
C LEU A 65 -2.07 -7.34 9.64
N ALA A 66 -1.38 -8.48 9.46
CA ALA A 66 -0.09 -8.76 10.09
C ALA A 66 0.98 -7.70 9.75
N TYR A 67 0.81 -6.96 8.65
CA TYR A 67 1.61 -5.78 8.31
C TYR A 67 1.48 -4.65 9.35
N LEU A 68 0.34 -4.55 10.02
CA LEU A 68 0.08 -3.52 11.02
C LEU A 68 0.63 -3.95 12.38
N ARG A 69 1.35 -3.06 13.06
CA ARG A 69 1.86 -3.32 14.41
C ARG A 69 0.75 -3.53 15.44
N GLN A 70 -0.37 -2.83 15.28
CA GLN A 70 -1.49 -2.82 16.23
C GLN A 70 -2.82 -2.74 15.46
N PRO A 71 -3.26 -3.81 14.78
CA PRO A 71 -4.57 -3.79 14.15
C PRO A 71 -5.67 -3.63 15.22
N VAL A 72 -6.71 -2.88 14.88
CA VAL A 72 -7.91 -2.72 15.70
C VAL A 72 -8.69 -4.02 15.68
N GLY A 73 -8.76 -4.68 16.83
CA GLY A 73 -9.53 -5.91 17.01
C GLY A 73 -8.79 -7.20 16.63
N THR A 74 -9.59 -8.23 16.42
CA THR A 74 -9.25 -9.62 16.12
C THR A 74 -10.34 -10.16 15.18
N PRO A 75 -10.18 -11.36 14.58
CA PRO A 75 -11.24 -11.94 13.75
C PRO A 75 -12.59 -12.11 14.47
N GLN A 76 -12.60 -12.23 15.80
CA GLN A 76 -13.81 -12.48 16.58
C GLN A 76 -14.44 -11.21 17.16
N ARG A 77 -13.65 -10.16 17.41
CA ARG A 77 -14.12 -8.92 18.07
C ARG A 77 -13.21 -7.74 17.79
N GLY A 78 -13.76 -6.54 17.84
CA GLY A 78 -13.00 -5.30 17.76
C GLY A 78 -13.88 -4.09 17.51
N ASP A 79 -13.27 -2.91 17.59
CA ASP A 79 -13.90 -1.65 17.23
C ASP A 79 -13.89 -1.47 15.72
N PHE A 80 -14.56 -2.37 14.99
CA PHE A 80 -14.77 -2.26 13.55
C PHE A 80 -16.15 -2.79 13.17
N LYS A 81 -16.64 -2.38 12.01
CA LYS A 81 -17.89 -2.84 11.41
C LYS A 81 -17.62 -3.31 9.98
N ILE A 82 -18.16 -4.47 9.63
CA ILE A 82 -18.23 -4.97 8.25
C ILE A 82 -19.68 -4.87 7.81
N ASP A 83 -19.92 -4.30 6.64
CA ASP A 83 -21.23 -4.24 5.99
C ASP A 83 -21.15 -5.04 4.68
N PRO A 84 -21.57 -6.32 4.67
CA PRO A 84 -21.49 -7.16 3.48
C PRO A 84 -22.42 -6.70 2.35
N GLU A 85 -23.55 -6.09 2.67
CA GLU A 85 -24.52 -5.61 1.68
C GLU A 85 -23.94 -4.44 0.89
N ARG A 86 -23.35 -3.48 1.60
CA ARG A 86 -22.66 -2.33 0.99
C ARG A 86 -21.23 -2.65 0.56
N LYS A 87 -20.73 -3.85 0.83
CA LYS A 87 -19.33 -4.28 0.67
C LYS A 87 -18.35 -3.24 1.23
N ALA A 88 -18.54 -2.88 2.50
CA ALA A 88 -17.78 -1.81 3.15
C ALA A 88 -17.26 -2.22 4.54
N VAL A 89 -16.19 -1.56 4.97
CA VAL A 89 -15.57 -1.73 6.28
C VAL A 89 -15.39 -0.37 6.94
N ALA A 90 -15.64 -0.31 8.25
CA ALA A 90 -15.36 0.85 9.10
C ALA A 90 -14.46 0.43 10.26
N ILE A 91 -13.39 1.18 10.51
CA ILE A 91 -12.42 0.94 11.58
C ILE A 91 -12.48 2.08 12.60
N GLY A 92 -12.69 1.72 13.86
CA GLY A 92 -12.85 2.61 15.00
C GLY A 92 -14.32 2.89 15.34
N THR A 93 -14.58 3.20 16.61
CA THR A 93 -15.85 3.74 17.10
C THR A 93 -15.81 5.26 17.20
N LEU A 94 -16.97 5.87 17.47
CA LEU A 94 -17.08 7.31 17.72
C LEU A 94 -16.29 7.68 19.00
N GLY A 95 -15.32 8.59 18.88
CA GLY A 95 -14.59 9.18 20.01
C GLY A 95 -13.09 9.37 19.75
N GLY A 96 -12.60 10.60 19.92
CA GLY A 96 -11.18 10.98 19.82
C GLY A 96 -10.65 11.01 18.39
N THR A 97 -10.46 9.82 17.79
CA THR A 97 -9.99 9.65 16.42
C THR A 97 -11.18 9.31 15.50
N PRO A 98 -11.30 9.90 14.30
CA PRO A 98 -12.33 9.54 13.33
C PRO A 98 -12.39 8.03 13.04
N THR A 99 -13.60 7.53 12.79
CA THR A 99 -13.79 6.23 12.16
C THR A 99 -13.39 6.33 10.70
N MET A 100 -12.45 5.51 10.26
CA MET A 100 -12.05 5.46 8.85
C MET A 100 -12.78 4.34 8.12
N ARG A 101 -13.15 4.58 6.87
CA ARG A 101 -13.99 3.67 6.09
C ARG A 101 -13.36 3.37 4.74
N ALA A 102 -13.63 2.18 4.24
CA ALA A 102 -13.35 1.82 2.86
C ALA A 102 -14.54 1.05 2.29
N ALA A 103 -14.82 1.25 1.00
CA ALA A 103 -15.92 0.59 0.31
C ALA A 103 -15.43 0.01 -1.01
N PHE A 104 -15.87 -1.21 -1.34
CA PHE A 104 -15.60 -1.85 -2.62
C PHE A 104 -16.36 -1.15 -3.73
N ARG A 105 -15.64 -0.76 -4.79
CA ARG A 105 -16.20 -0.19 -6.01
C ARG A 105 -15.81 -1.05 -7.21
N GLU A 106 -16.80 -1.33 -8.06
CA GLU A 106 -16.61 -2.17 -9.24
C GLU A 106 -15.51 -1.61 -10.15
N GLY A 107 -14.65 -2.50 -10.64
CA GLY A 107 -13.47 -2.18 -11.44
C GLY A 107 -12.32 -1.46 -10.71
N LEU A 108 -12.50 -0.99 -9.48
CA LEU A 108 -11.46 -0.28 -8.70
C LEU A 108 -10.97 -1.04 -7.46
N GLY A 109 -11.74 -2.02 -6.97
CA GLY A 109 -11.51 -2.63 -5.67
C GLY A 109 -11.95 -1.70 -4.54
N CYS A 110 -11.37 -1.82 -3.34
CA CYS A 110 -11.77 -0.94 -2.24
C CYS A 110 -11.09 0.42 -2.28
N VAL A 111 -11.91 1.46 -2.19
CA VAL A 111 -11.50 2.87 -2.12
C VAL A 111 -11.58 3.35 -0.67
N ILE A 112 -10.57 4.08 -0.21
CA ILE A 112 -10.59 4.74 1.09
C ILE A 112 -11.51 5.97 1.04
N MET A 113 -12.34 6.15 2.05
CA MET A 113 -13.27 7.27 2.17
C MET A 113 -12.66 8.39 3.02
N GLY A 114 -13.08 9.64 2.76
CA GLY A 114 -12.72 10.79 3.58
C GLY A 114 -13.15 10.62 5.04
N PRO A 115 -12.45 11.24 6.01
CA PRO A 115 -12.78 11.10 7.44
C PRO A 115 -14.21 11.53 7.82
N ASP A 116 -14.78 12.46 7.05
CA ASP A 116 -16.13 13.01 7.17
C ASP A 116 -17.19 12.19 6.41
N GLN A 117 -16.76 11.29 5.52
CA GLN A 117 -17.66 10.44 4.75
C GLN A 117 -18.14 9.23 5.56
N THR A 118 -19.37 8.83 5.25
CA THR A 118 -20.14 7.76 5.89
C THR A 118 -20.56 6.71 4.86
N PHE A 119 -21.21 5.63 5.27
CA PHE A 119 -21.63 4.60 4.31
C PHE A 119 -22.73 5.08 3.35
N GLU A 120 -23.40 6.17 3.71
CA GLU A 120 -24.37 6.89 2.92
C GLU A 120 -23.74 7.57 1.70
N ASP A 121 -22.44 7.87 1.76
CA ASP A 121 -21.69 8.51 0.67
C ASP A 121 -21.12 7.52 -0.35
N ILE A 122 -21.27 6.20 -0.13
CA ILE A 122 -20.65 5.16 -0.97
C ILE A 122 -21.01 5.33 -2.43
N GLU A 123 -22.27 5.61 -2.76
CA GLU A 123 -22.74 5.77 -4.14
C GLU A 123 -22.06 6.93 -4.88
N SER A 124 -21.55 7.93 -4.16
CA SER A 124 -20.84 9.07 -4.75
C SER A 124 -19.39 8.75 -5.16
N LEU A 125 -18.82 7.64 -4.67
CA LEU A 125 -17.46 7.24 -5.02
C LEU A 125 -17.37 6.82 -6.50
N PRO A 126 -16.16 6.87 -7.12
CA PRO A 126 -16.01 6.49 -8.52
C PRO A 126 -16.26 4.99 -8.75
N LEU A 127 -16.66 4.65 -9.97
CA LEU A 127 -16.70 3.30 -10.52
C LEU A 127 -15.83 3.25 -11.77
N LEU A 128 -15.27 2.08 -12.07
CA LEU A 128 -14.72 1.78 -13.39
C LEU A 128 -15.60 0.73 -14.05
N ASP A 129 -16.60 1.18 -14.80
CA ASP A 129 -17.59 0.34 -15.47
C ASP A 129 -17.13 -0.13 -16.86
N THR A 130 -15.84 -0.46 -16.99
CA THR A 130 -15.33 -1.06 -18.21
C THR A 130 -15.76 -2.52 -18.23
N PRO A 131 -16.47 -2.99 -19.28
CA PRO A 131 -16.89 -4.38 -19.34
C PRO A 131 -15.66 -5.30 -19.34
N PRO A 132 -15.76 -6.49 -18.71
CA PRO A 132 -14.71 -7.49 -18.83
C PRO A 132 -14.55 -7.90 -20.29
N LEU A 133 -13.36 -8.43 -20.62
CA LEU A 133 -13.12 -9.02 -21.94
C LEU A 133 -14.13 -10.16 -22.18
N GLU A 134 -14.56 -10.31 -23.42
CA GLU A 134 -15.49 -11.38 -23.80
C GLU A 134 -14.86 -12.77 -23.66
N GLY A 135 -15.66 -13.75 -23.24
CA GLY A 135 -15.26 -15.15 -23.11
C GLY A 135 -15.03 -15.58 -21.65
N ASP A 136 -14.90 -16.90 -21.45
CA ASP A 136 -14.55 -17.49 -20.16
C ASP A 136 -13.02 -17.61 -20.06
N PRO A 137 -12.34 -16.86 -19.16
CA PRO A 137 -10.89 -16.93 -18.98
C PRO A 137 -10.37 -18.36 -18.79
N ALA A 138 -11.12 -19.25 -18.14
CA ALA A 138 -10.73 -20.64 -17.92
C ALA A 138 -10.62 -21.47 -19.21
N THR A 139 -11.19 -20.97 -20.31
CA THR A 139 -11.15 -21.62 -21.63
C THR A 139 -10.18 -20.97 -22.60
N ILE A 140 -9.71 -19.75 -22.30
CA ILE A 140 -8.80 -18.99 -23.14
C ILE A 140 -7.36 -19.38 -22.77
N SER A 141 -6.54 -19.70 -23.77
CA SER A 141 -5.16 -20.11 -23.54
C SER A 141 -4.32 -18.99 -22.93
N TRP A 142 -3.51 -19.33 -21.93
CA TRP A 142 -2.44 -18.45 -21.44
C TRP A 142 -1.56 -17.96 -22.60
N PRO A 143 -1.16 -16.67 -22.65
CA PRO A 143 -1.28 -15.65 -21.59
C PRO A 143 -2.56 -14.80 -21.62
N ASP A 144 -3.44 -15.00 -22.60
CA ASP A 144 -4.65 -14.17 -22.73
C ASP A 144 -5.79 -14.63 -21.81
N GLY A 145 -5.67 -15.84 -21.23
CA GLY A 145 -6.56 -16.38 -20.21
C GLY A 145 -5.87 -17.39 -19.28
N ASP A 146 -6.66 -18.17 -18.56
CA ASP A 146 -6.21 -19.02 -17.46
C ASP A 146 -5.98 -20.49 -17.87
N LEU A 147 -6.26 -20.86 -19.12
CA LEU A 147 -6.05 -22.23 -19.60
C LEU A 147 -4.56 -22.52 -19.81
N VAL A 148 -3.95 -23.17 -18.83
CA VAL A 148 -2.58 -23.69 -18.88
C VAL A 148 -2.58 -25.16 -19.30
N LYS A 149 -1.88 -25.49 -20.38
CA LYS A 149 -1.73 -26.88 -20.83
C LYS A 149 -0.54 -27.54 -20.13
N ASN A 150 -0.76 -28.71 -19.52
CA ASN A 150 0.32 -29.53 -18.97
C ASN A 150 1.30 -29.92 -20.08
N GLN A 151 2.52 -29.42 -19.99
CA GLN A 151 3.62 -29.69 -20.90
C GLN A 151 4.84 -30.17 -20.10
N PRO A 152 5.69 -31.02 -20.68
CA PRO A 152 6.96 -31.35 -20.05
C PRO A 152 7.81 -30.08 -19.89
N LEU A 153 8.57 -30.01 -18.80
CA LEU A 153 9.53 -28.92 -18.59
C LEU A 153 10.56 -28.90 -19.72
N PHE A 154 11.03 -27.69 -20.04
CA PHE A 154 12.11 -27.51 -20.99
C PHE A 154 13.36 -28.28 -20.53
N PRO A 155 14.14 -28.92 -21.43
CA PRO A 155 15.32 -29.71 -21.07
C PRO A 155 16.37 -28.94 -20.27
N GLU A 156 16.47 -27.62 -20.47
CA GLU A 156 17.38 -26.75 -19.74
C GLU A 156 16.95 -26.43 -18.29
N ILE A 157 15.71 -26.75 -17.91
CA ILE A 157 15.20 -26.50 -16.55
C ILE A 157 15.52 -27.70 -15.66
N ASP A 158 16.39 -27.49 -14.68
CA ASP A 158 16.58 -28.43 -13.59
C ASP A 158 15.36 -28.39 -12.65
N LYS A 159 14.49 -29.40 -12.79
CA LYS A 159 13.30 -29.56 -11.95
C LYS A 159 13.62 -29.58 -10.46
N LYS A 160 14.72 -30.20 -10.05
CA LYS A 160 15.09 -30.29 -8.63
C LYS A 160 15.51 -28.93 -8.08
N ALA A 161 16.29 -28.17 -8.85
CA ALA A 161 16.67 -26.81 -8.48
C ALA A 161 15.45 -25.89 -8.37
N LEU A 162 14.50 -26.00 -9.31
CA LEU A 162 13.24 -25.25 -9.29
C LEU A 162 12.39 -25.55 -8.05
N GLU A 163 12.25 -26.84 -7.68
CA GLU A 163 11.54 -27.24 -6.46
C GLU A 163 12.23 -26.72 -5.18
N VAL A 164 13.56 -26.76 -5.12
CA VAL A 164 14.32 -26.19 -3.98
C VAL A 164 14.09 -24.68 -3.87
N ALA A 165 14.10 -23.96 -4.99
CA ALA A 165 13.81 -22.53 -5.01
C ALA A 165 12.36 -22.24 -4.59
N SER A 166 11.40 -23.05 -5.06
CA SER A 166 10.00 -22.93 -4.63
C SER A 166 9.84 -23.17 -3.14
N ASN A 167 10.48 -24.19 -2.57
CA ASN A 167 10.41 -24.45 -1.13
C ASN A 167 11.02 -23.28 -0.36
N TRP A 168 12.19 -22.80 -0.75
CA TRP A 168 12.82 -21.64 -0.11
C TRP A 168 11.95 -20.38 -0.13
N ALA A 169 11.12 -20.18 -1.16
CA ALA A 169 10.20 -19.04 -1.22
C ALA A 169 9.08 -19.15 -0.18
N PHE A 170 8.59 -20.35 0.13
CA PHE A 170 7.51 -20.58 1.08
C PHE A 170 7.99 -20.86 2.51
N ASP A 171 9.16 -21.47 2.65
CA ASP A 171 9.78 -21.88 3.91
C ASP A 171 10.83 -20.85 4.34
N ARG A 172 10.35 -19.65 4.70
CA ARG A 172 11.20 -18.52 5.11
C ARG A 172 11.57 -18.61 6.59
N GLU A 173 12.77 -18.15 6.94
CA GLU A 173 13.24 -18.13 8.33
C GLU A 173 12.46 -17.15 9.21
N SER A 174 12.05 -16.02 8.63
CA SER A 174 11.31 -14.97 9.32
C SER A 174 9.81 -15.23 9.20
N PRO A 175 9.06 -15.27 10.32
CA PRO A 175 7.60 -15.45 10.29
C PRO A 175 6.88 -14.29 9.60
N GLU A 176 7.52 -13.14 9.44
CA GLU A 176 7.01 -11.99 8.69
C GLU A 176 7.12 -12.16 7.17
N GLN A 177 7.91 -13.12 6.69
CA GLN A 177 8.10 -13.39 5.26
C GLN A 177 7.15 -14.49 4.79
N VAL A 178 5.90 -14.12 4.52
CA VAL A 178 4.86 -15.05 4.06
C VAL A 178 4.67 -14.92 2.55
N THR A 179 4.96 -16.00 1.82
CA THR A 179 4.68 -16.08 0.37
C THR A 179 3.27 -16.62 0.14
N LEU A 180 2.43 -15.87 -0.56
CA LEU A 180 1.06 -16.27 -0.89
C LEU A 180 0.97 -17.04 -2.21
N SER A 181 1.79 -16.66 -3.19
CA SER A 181 1.84 -17.30 -4.50
C SER A 181 3.22 -17.15 -5.12
N LEU A 182 3.60 -18.12 -5.95
CA LEU A 182 4.80 -18.10 -6.78
C LEU A 182 4.44 -18.58 -8.18
N LEU A 183 4.74 -17.75 -9.17
CA LEU A 183 4.59 -18.07 -10.59
C LEU A 183 5.94 -17.89 -11.29
N VAL A 184 6.39 -18.91 -12.03
CA VAL A 184 7.61 -18.84 -12.84
C VAL A 184 7.24 -19.06 -14.30
N VAL A 185 7.52 -18.05 -15.12
CA VAL A 185 7.28 -18.06 -16.56
C VAL A 185 8.61 -18.12 -17.31
N HIS A 186 8.75 -19.08 -18.21
CA HIS A 186 9.92 -19.24 -19.07
C HIS A 186 9.48 -19.43 -20.52
N LYS A 187 10.02 -18.60 -21.43
CA LYS A 187 9.64 -18.59 -22.87
C LYS A 187 8.12 -18.52 -23.09
N GLY A 188 7.44 -17.70 -22.28
CA GLY A 188 5.98 -17.52 -22.34
C GLY A 188 5.16 -18.65 -21.74
N GLN A 189 5.77 -19.72 -21.24
CA GLN A 189 5.07 -20.84 -20.59
C GLN A 189 5.23 -20.78 -19.08
N ILE A 190 4.14 -21.05 -18.35
CA ILE A 190 4.21 -21.29 -16.91
C ILE A 190 4.89 -22.63 -16.68
N VAL A 191 6.04 -22.60 -16.03
CA VAL A 191 6.85 -23.80 -15.72
C VAL A 191 6.78 -24.19 -14.24
N HIS A 192 6.30 -23.28 -13.39
CA HIS A 192 6.03 -23.54 -11.99
C HIS A 192 4.94 -22.60 -11.49
N GLU A 193 4.02 -23.14 -10.71
CA GLU A 193 2.98 -22.38 -10.03
C GLU A 193 2.68 -23.03 -8.67
N ARG A 194 2.66 -22.24 -7.61
CA ARG A 194 2.36 -22.70 -6.25
C ARG A 194 1.61 -21.62 -5.49
N TYR A 195 0.62 -22.04 -4.71
CA TYR A 195 -0.20 -21.17 -3.87
C TYR A 195 -0.13 -21.60 -2.40
N ALA A 196 -0.23 -20.64 -1.50
CA ALA A 196 -0.37 -20.89 -0.07
C ALA A 196 -1.78 -21.44 0.25
N PRO A 197 -1.98 -22.12 1.40
CA PRO A 197 -3.30 -22.57 1.82
C PRO A 197 -4.34 -21.44 1.80
N GLY A 198 -5.47 -21.68 1.12
CA GLY A 198 -6.56 -20.73 1.00
C GLY A 198 -6.29 -19.56 0.04
N VAL A 199 -5.26 -19.67 -0.79
CA VAL A 199 -4.98 -18.81 -1.94
C VAL A 199 -5.06 -19.68 -3.20
N ASP A 200 -5.59 -19.13 -4.28
CA ASP A 200 -5.66 -19.76 -5.59
C ASP A 200 -5.43 -18.75 -6.71
N VAL A 201 -5.52 -19.20 -7.96
CA VAL A 201 -5.37 -18.37 -9.17
C VAL A 201 -6.37 -17.20 -9.24
N ASN A 202 -7.52 -17.31 -8.57
CA ASN A 202 -8.56 -16.29 -8.57
C ASN A 202 -8.40 -15.28 -7.43
N THR A 203 -7.49 -15.55 -6.49
CA THR A 203 -7.27 -14.71 -5.31
C THR A 203 -6.50 -13.45 -5.71
N ARG A 204 -7.20 -12.32 -5.79
CA ARG A 204 -6.57 -11.02 -6.09
C ARG A 204 -5.74 -10.56 -4.90
N THR A 205 -4.44 -10.33 -5.10
CA THR A 205 -3.54 -9.86 -4.05
C THR A 205 -3.06 -8.44 -4.31
N ARG A 206 -2.78 -7.68 -3.24
CA ARG A 206 -2.14 -6.37 -3.34
C ARG A 206 -0.72 -6.49 -3.90
N THR A 207 -0.42 -5.71 -4.93
CA THR A 207 0.88 -5.76 -5.62
C THR A 207 1.89 -4.70 -5.15
N TRP A 208 1.45 -3.76 -4.29
CA TRP A 208 2.29 -2.65 -3.79
C TRP A 208 2.96 -1.88 -4.94
N SER A 209 4.26 -1.60 -4.83
CA SER A 209 5.01 -0.86 -5.85
C SER A 209 5.16 -1.59 -7.17
N THR A 210 4.87 -2.90 -7.26
CA THR A 210 4.79 -3.59 -8.55
C THR A 210 3.75 -2.92 -9.46
N ALA A 211 2.68 -2.31 -8.91
CA ALA A 211 1.72 -1.54 -9.71
C ALA A 211 2.35 -0.40 -10.53
N LYS A 212 3.51 0.13 -10.10
CA LYS A 212 4.24 1.16 -10.87
C LYS A 212 4.68 0.63 -12.22
N SER A 213 5.04 -0.65 -12.37
CA SER A 213 5.47 -1.21 -13.65
C SER A 213 4.37 -1.14 -14.70
N ILE A 214 3.13 -1.40 -14.30
CA ILE A 214 1.94 -1.28 -15.16
C ILE A 214 1.73 0.19 -15.54
N ALA A 215 1.74 1.10 -14.55
CA ALA A 215 1.56 2.53 -14.79
C ALA A 215 2.61 3.09 -15.77
N VAL A 216 3.90 2.79 -15.56
CA VAL A 216 4.96 3.29 -16.45
C VAL A 216 4.91 2.64 -17.84
N THR A 217 4.42 1.39 -17.96
CA THR A 217 4.21 0.74 -19.26
C THR A 217 3.13 1.49 -20.05
N LEU A 218 1.99 1.80 -19.43
CA LEU A 218 0.92 2.56 -20.08
C LEU A 218 1.37 3.98 -20.46
N ILE A 219 2.16 4.64 -19.60
CA ILE A 219 2.78 5.93 -19.91
C ILE A 219 3.73 5.80 -21.10
N GLY A 220 4.55 4.75 -21.15
CA GLY A 220 5.44 4.46 -22.28
C GLY A 220 4.69 4.29 -23.60
N VAL A 221 3.54 3.60 -23.59
CA VAL A 221 2.64 3.49 -24.76
C VAL A 221 2.13 4.86 -25.20
N LEU A 222 1.75 5.74 -24.27
CA LEU A 222 1.30 7.09 -24.60
C LEU A 222 2.45 7.97 -25.16
N VAL A 223 3.67 7.78 -24.68
CA VAL A 223 4.87 8.44 -25.22
C VAL A 223 5.15 7.96 -26.66
N ASP A 224 5.10 6.66 -26.91
CA ASP A 224 5.27 6.08 -28.24
C ASP A 224 4.20 6.58 -29.24
N GLN A 225 2.97 6.78 -28.75
CA GLN A 225 1.88 7.39 -29.52
C GLN A 225 2.00 8.92 -29.69
N GLY A 226 3.03 9.57 -29.14
CA GLY A 226 3.22 11.02 -29.18
C GLY A 226 2.19 11.82 -28.38
N LYS A 227 1.47 11.18 -27.45
CA LYS A 227 0.46 11.82 -26.57
C LYS A 227 1.06 12.39 -25.29
N LEU A 228 2.23 11.92 -24.90
CA LEU A 228 3.03 12.42 -23.78
C LEU A 228 4.48 12.60 -24.25
N ALA A 229 5.20 13.53 -23.63
CA ALA A 229 6.63 13.73 -23.85
C ALA A 229 7.39 13.52 -22.55
N LEU A 230 8.53 12.82 -22.62
CA LEU A 230 9.35 12.55 -21.43
C LEU A 230 10.08 13.80 -20.93
N ASP A 231 10.56 14.61 -21.86
CA ASP A 231 11.53 15.68 -21.59
C ASP A 231 10.93 17.09 -21.68
N GLU A 232 9.60 17.19 -21.74
CA GLU A 232 8.89 18.45 -21.66
C GLU A 232 8.41 18.70 -20.22
N PRO A 233 8.35 19.98 -19.78
CA PRO A 233 7.69 20.36 -18.54
C PRO A 233 6.27 19.80 -18.45
N LEU A 234 5.88 19.32 -17.26
CA LEU A 234 4.54 18.77 -17.04
C LEU A 234 3.41 19.80 -17.24
N GLY A 235 3.74 21.10 -17.26
CA GLY A 235 2.78 22.17 -17.52
C GLY A 235 1.74 22.37 -16.42
N PHE A 236 1.95 21.81 -15.23
CA PHE A 236 1.05 21.99 -14.10
C PHE A 236 1.15 23.39 -13.50
N GLU A 237 0.00 23.92 -13.04
CA GLU A 237 0.02 25.05 -12.11
C GLU A 237 0.42 24.52 -10.72
N TRP A 238 1.66 24.81 -10.31
CA TRP A 238 2.19 24.36 -9.04
C TRP A 238 1.68 25.21 -7.88
N LEU A 239 0.84 24.60 -7.02
CA LEU A 239 0.28 25.23 -5.82
C LEU A 239 0.79 24.56 -4.51
N PRO A 240 0.90 25.30 -3.39
CA PRO A 240 0.91 26.77 -3.35
C PRO A 240 2.07 27.31 -4.18
N LYS A 241 1.94 28.51 -4.75
CA LYS A 241 3.03 29.14 -5.51
C LYS A 241 4.27 29.27 -4.61
N GLY A 242 5.45 29.03 -5.16
CA GLY A 242 6.71 29.14 -4.42
C GLY A 242 6.81 30.48 -3.68
N ALA A 243 7.35 30.46 -2.46
CA ALA A 243 7.50 31.65 -1.63
C ALA A 243 8.62 32.59 -2.12
N SER A 244 9.44 32.16 -3.09
CA SER A 244 10.56 32.91 -3.63
C SER A 244 10.11 33.95 -4.68
N LEU A 245 10.83 35.07 -4.75
CA LEU A 245 10.60 36.16 -5.71
C LEU A 245 11.04 35.82 -7.16
N GLY A 246 11.36 34.55 -7.45
CA GLY A 246 11.90 34.09 -8.73
C GLY A 246 11.03 33.01 -9.40
N THR A 247 11.48 32.48 -10.52
CA THR A 247 10.81 31.36 -11.20
C THR A 247 10.77 30.14 -10.28
N ASP A 248 9.57 29.56 -10.11
CA ASP A 248 9.39 28.35 -9.32
C ASP A 248 10.14 27.19 -9.99
N PRO A 249 11.18 26.59 -9.37
CA PRO A 249 11.99 25.57 -10.00
C PRO A 249 11.18 24.32 -10.38
N ARG A 250 9.99 24.13 -9.80
CA ARG A 250 9.08 23.05 -10.18
C ARG A 250 8.56 23.18 -11.61
N SER A 251 8.64 24.37 -12.23
CA SER A 251 8.28 24.57 -13.64
C SER A 251 9.09 23.69 -14.58
N GLU A 252 10.30 23.29 -14.19
CA GLU A 252 11.19 22.47 -15.01
C GLU A 252 11.02 20.95 -14.75
N ILE A 253 10.06 20.56 -13.89
CA ILE A 253 9.81 19.14 -13.65
C ILE A 253 9.16 18.53 -14.90
N THR A 254 9.85 17.54 -15.46
CA THR A 254 9.39 16.76 -16.62
C THR A 254 8.79 15.43 -16.18
N LEU A 255 8.13 14.76 -17.12
CA LEU A 255 7.66 13.38 -16.91
C LEU A 255 8.82 12.43 -16.58
N ARG A 256 10.00 12.59 -17.23
CA ARG A 256 11.19 11.79 -16.92
C ARG A 256 11.61 11.94 -15.47
N HIS A 257 11.56 13.15 -14.91
CA HIS A 257 11.90 13.36 -13.50
C HIS A 257 10.98 12.57 -12.57
N VAL A 258 9.66 12.63 -12.81
CA VAL A 258 8.67 11.92 -11.97
C VAL A 258 8.83 10.40 -12.10
N LEU A 259 9.03 9.89 -13.32
CA LEU A 259 9.19 8.44 -13.56
C LEU A 259 10.46 7.86 -12.95
N ASN A 260 11.50 8.69 -12.77
CA ASN A 260 12.79 8.29 -12.19
C ASN A 260 12.97 8.74 -10.74
N MET A 261 11.91 9.20 -10.08
CA MET A 261 11.95 9.65 -8.68
C MET A 261 12.99 10.78 -8.44
N SER A 262 13.16 11.66 -9.42
CA SER A 262 14.16 12.74 -9.41
C SER A 262 13.54 14.14 -9.57
N SER A 263 12.28 14.31 -9.16
CA SER A 263 11.51 15.56 -9.32
C SER A 263 11.62 16.54 -8.15
N GLY A 264 12.37 16.21 -7.09
CA GLY A 264 12.52 17.04 -5.89
C GLY A 264 13.77 16.68 -5.11
#